data_AF-A0A0E3QL87-F1
#
_entry.id   AF-A0A0E3QL87-F1
#
_cell.length_a   1.000
_cell.length_b   1.000
_cell.length_c   1.000
_cell.angle_alpha   90.00
_cell.angle_beta   90.00
_cell.angle_gamma   90.00
#
_symmetry.space_group_name_H-M   'P 1'
#
loop_
_entity.id
_entity.type
_entity.pdbx_description
1 polymer ?
#
loop_
_entity_poly.entity_id
_entity_poly.type
_entity_poly.pdbx_seq_one_letter_code
_entity_poly.pdbx_strand_id
1 'polypeptide(L)'
;MEKMGLFILASNDISLSPEEMLKYYKGQDNVEKGFRFLKSDTFSISKVYLKNKSRIEALTMIMVLCLMIYSIAEWKLRIKLQEENETVLDQKGKTTKNRQ
;
A
#
# COMPACT_ATOMS: atom_id res chain seq x y z
N MET A 1 24.74 -27.46 1.91
CA MET A 1 23.32 -27.69 2.22
C MET A 1 22.60 -26.37 2.08
N GLU A 2 21.77 -26.24 1.04
CA GLU A 2 20.89 -25.09 0.84
C GLU A 2 19.87 -25.04 1.98
N LYS A 3 19.79 -23.94 2.72
CA LYS A 3 18.76 -23.78 3.76
C LYS A 3 17.43 -23.56 3.07
N MET A 4 16.58 -24.59 3.03
CA MET A 4 15.18 -24.42 2.64
C MET A 4 14.48 -23.59 3.71
N GLY A 5 13.95 -22.44 3.33
CA GLY A 5 13.15 -21.60 4.23
C GLY A 5 11.79 -22.24 4.46
N LEU A 6 11.44 -22.50 5.72
CA LEU A 6 10.09 -22.87 6.11
C LEU A 6 9.31 -21.60 6.46
N PHE A 7 8.18 -21.39 5.80
CA PHE A 7 7.30 -20.26 6.03
C PHE A 7 5.93 -20.74 6.50
N ILE A 8 5.59 -20.47 7.77
CA ILE A 8 4.38 -20.98 8.43
C ILE A 8 3.35 -19.86 8.53
N LEU A 9 2.14 -20.13 8.05
CA LEU A 9 0.96 -19.28 8.22
C LEU A 9 -0.04 -20.00 9.13
N ALA A 10 -0.64 -19.27 10.06
CA ALA A 10 -1.65 -19.78 10.98
C ALA A 10 -2.82 -18.79 11.06
N SER A 11 -4.04 -19.33 11.12
CA SER A 11 -5.27 -18.55 11.29
C SER A 11 -6.19 -19.28 12.27
N ASN A 12 -7.00 -18.52 13.01
CA ASN A 12 -8.08 -19.07 13.84
C ASN A 12 -9.32 -19.42 13.03
N ASP A 13 -9.38 -18.99 11.77
CA ASP A 13 -10.48 -19.29 10.86
C ASP A 13 -10.17 -20.57 10.08
N ILE A 14 -10.92 -21.61 10.39
CA ILE A 14 -10.80 -22.97 9.84
C ILE A 14 -11.43 -23.12 8.45
N SER A 15 -12.17 -22.11 7.97
CA SER A 15 -12.84 -22.17 6.68
C SER A 15 -11.94 -21.75 5.51
N LEU A 16 -10.78 -21.14 5.79
CA LEU A 16 -9.83 -20.70 4.77
C LEU A 16 -9.13 -21.87 4.09
N SER A 17 -9.14 -21.83 2.76
CA SER A 17 -8.21 -22.65 1.98
C SER A 17 -6.76 -22.17 2.15
N PRO A 18 -5.77 -23.06 1.96
CA PRO A 18 -4.36 -22.67 1.94
C PRO A 18 -4.05 -21.55 0.93
N GLU A 19 -4.70 -21.57 -0.24
CA GLU A 19 -4.52 -20.58 -1.30
C GLU A 19 -5.02 -19.20 -0.87
N GLU A 20 -6.18 -19.13 -0.23
CA GLU A 20 -6.75 -17.88 0.30
C GLU A 20 -5.90 -17.33 1.45
N MET A 21 -5.43 -18.20 2.34
CA MET A 21 -4.54 -17.81 3.44
C MET A 21 -3.24 -17.18 2.90
N LEU A 22 -2.63 -17.79 1.89
CA LEU A 22 -1.43 -17.25 1.25
C LEU A 22 -1.72 -15.94 0.51
N LYS A 23 -2.88 -15.83 -0.16
CA LYS A 23 -3.32 -14.62 -0.86
C LYS A 23 -3.49 -13.46 0.11
N TYR A 24 -4.16 -13.68 1.25
CA TYR A 24 -4.34 -12.63 2.26
C TYR A 24 -3.02 -12.20 2.88
N TYR A 25 -2.14 -13.14 3.21
CA TYR A 25 -0.80 -12.81 3.70
C TYR A 25 -0.04 -11.92 2.71
N LYS A 26 0.00 -12.30 1.42
CA LYS A 26 0.66 -11.49 0.39
C LYS A 26 -0.02 -10.13 0.17
N GLY A 27 -1.33 -10.04 0.41
CA GLY A 27 -2.08 -8.79 0.34
C GLY A 27 -1.68 -7.75 1.39
N GLN A 28 -1.09 -8.17 2.51
CA GLN A 28 -0.66 -7.28 3.59
C GLN A 28 0.46 -6.31 3.16
N ASP A 29 1.35 -6.74 2.26
CA ASP A 29 2.44 -5.90 1.73
C ASP A 29 1.92 -4.60 1.09
N ASN A 30 0.73 -4.63 0.47
CA ASN A 30 0.13 -3.44 -0.13
C ASN A 30 -0.20 -2.36 0.91
N VAL A 31 -0.62 -2.77 2.11
CA VAL A 31 -0.92 -1.85 3.21
C VAL A 31 0.38 -1.22 3.70
N GLU A 32 1.43 -2.02 3.90
CA GLU A 32 2.74 -1.54 4.35
C GLU A 32 3.37 -0.56 3.38
N LYS A 33 3.26 -0.81 2.07
CA LYS A 33 3.69 0.13 1.02
C LYS A 33 2.90 1.44 1.05
N GLY A 34 1.60 1.39 1.33
CA GLY A 34 0.77 2.59 1.53
C GLY A 34 1.23 3.44 2.72
N PHE A 35 1.53 2.81 3.85
CA PHE A 35 2.05 3.52 5.03
C PHE A 35 3.49 4.01 4.85
N ARG A 36 4.32 3.31 4.05
CA ARG A 36 5.67 3.76 3.71
C ARG A 36 5.66 5.12 3.02
N PHE A 37 4.65 5.38 2.19
CA PHE A 37 4.45 6.67 1.53
C PHE A 37 4.15 7.81 2.52
N LEU A 38 3.40 7.54 3.60
CA LEU A 38 3.16 8.54 4.64
C LEU A 38 4.41 8.82 5.48
N LYS A 39 5.33 7.86 5.54
CA LYS A 39 6.61 7.97 6.25
C LYS A 39 7.73 8.50 5.36
N SER A 40 7.56 8.57 4.03
CA SER A 40 8.61 9.01 3.13
C SER A 40 8.70 10.53 3.07
N ASP A 41 9.93 11.05 2.96
CA ASP A 41 10.24 12.49 2.90
C ASP A 41 9.62 13.24 1.71
N THR A 42 8.97 12.52 0.80
CA THR A 42 8.20 13.06 -0.33
C THR A 42 7.02 13.91 0.10
N PHE A 43 6.41 13.61 1.24
CA PHE A 43 5.50 14.56 1.86
C PHE A 43 6.34 15.47 2.76
N SER A 44 6.39 16.77 2.45
CA SER A 44 7.09 17.80 3.24
C SER A 44 6.53 18.01 4.67
N ILE A 45 5.94 17.00 5.29
CA ILE A 45 5.54 16.93 6.70
C ILE A 45 6.75 17.09 7.62
N SER A 46 7.95 16.74 7.15
CA SER A 46 9.22 17.04 7.83
C SER A 46 9.42 18.54 8.14
N LYS A 47 8.63 19.44 7.52
CA LYS A 47 8.63 20.89 7.81
C LYS A 47 7.49 21.35 8.75
N VAL A 48 6.58 20.47 9.15
CA VAL A 48 5.44 20.82 10.01
C VAL A 48 5.79 20.52 11.46
N TYR A 49 6.34 21.51 12.16
CA TYR A 49 6.64 21.40 13.59
C TYR A 49 5.35 21.45 14.43
N LEU A 50 4.89 20.28 14.88
CA LEU A 50 3.75 20.16 15.78
C LEU A 50 4.23 19.87 17.20
N LYS A 51 4.13 20.87 18.09
CA LYS A 51 4.52 20.72 19.51
C LYS A 51 3.50 19.95 20.35
N ASN A 52 2.21 20.02 20.00
CA ASN A 52 1.12 19.47 20.80
C ASN A 52 0.68 18.11 20.27
N LYS A 53 0.52 17.12 21.16
CA LYS A 53 0.11 15.75 20.83
C LYS A 53 -1.18 15.70 20.00
N SER A 54 -2.21 16.47 20.39
CA SER A 54 -3.50 16.51 19.69
C SER A 54 -3.38 16.99 18.24
N ARG A 55 -2.41 17.87 17.93
CA ARG A 55 -2.19 18.34 16.55
C ARG A 55 -1.53 17.25 15.70
N ILE A 56 -0.63 16.46 16.29
CA ILE A 56 0.02 15.32 15.62
C ILE A 56 -1.02 14.26 15.27
N GLU A 57 -1.91 13.95 16.21
CA GLU A 57 -3.02 13.01 16.00
C GLU A 57 -3.95 13.48 14.88
N ALA A 58 -4.36 14.76 14.90
CA ALA A 58 -5.21 15.33 13.87
C ALA A 58 -4.55 15.31 12.48
N LEU A 59 -3.28 15.71 12.38
CA LEU A 59 -2.56 15.68 11.11
C LEU A 59 -2.41 14.25 10.59
N THR A 60 -2.10 13.29 11.47
CA THR A 60 -1.99 11.87 11.10
C THR A 60 -3.32 11.35 10.54
N MET A 61 -4.45 11.70 11.16
CA MET A 61 -5.77 11.32 10.66
C MET A 61 -6.06 11.90 9.27
N ILE A 62 -5.76 13.19 9.05
CA ILE A 62 -5.92 13.84 7.74
C ILE A 62 -5.03 13.15 6.69
N MET A 63 -3.78 12.85 7.02
CA MET A 63 -2.87 12.16 6.11
C MET A 63 -3.35 10.77 5.73
N VAL A 64 -3.90 9.99 6.68
CA VAL A 64 -4.50 8.68 6.42
C VAL A 64 -5.72 8.82 5.51
N LEU A 65 -6.56 9.83 5.71
CA LEU A 65 -7.69 10.13 4.82
C LEU A 65 -7.21 10.48 3.40
N CYS A 66 -6.16 11.29 3.26
CA CYS A 66 -5.56 11.59 1.96
C CYS A 66 -5.03 10.33 1.28
N LEU A 67 -4.38 9.42 2.01
CA LEU A 67 -3.91 8.15 1.48
C LEU A 67 -5.07 7.27 0.99
N MET A 68 -6.18 7.25 1.71
CA MET A 68 -7.38 6.51 1.31
C MET A 68 -7.95 7.07 0.00
N ILE A 69 -8.11 8.39 -0.11
CA ILE A 69 -8.58 9.05 -1.33
C ILE A 69 -7.65 8.76 -2.50
N TYR A 70 -6.34 8.86 -2.28
CA TYR A 70 -5.34 8.55 -3.30
C TYR A 70 -5.45 7.09 -3.78
N SER A 71 -5.63 6.14 -2.87
CA SER A 71 -5.78 4.72 -3.21
C SER A 71 -7.04 4.45 -4.05
N ILE A 72 -8.14 5.14 -3.75
CA ILE A 72 -9.39 5.04 -4.53
C ILE A 72 -9.20 5.66 -5.92
N ALA A 73 -8.55 6.83 -6.00
CA ALA A 73 -8.28 7.50 -7.28
C ALA A 73 -7.37 6.65 -8.17
N GLU A 74 -6.31 6.07 -7.60
CA GLU A 74 -5.42 5.13 -8.27
C GLU A 74 -6.19 3.91 -8.80
N TRP A 75 -7.05 3.31 -7.97
CA TRP A 75 -7.88 2.17 -8.37
C TRP A 75 -8.80 2.51 -9.55
N LYS A 76 -9.47 3.66 -9.50
CA LYS A 76 -10.33 4.14 -10.60
C LYS A 76 -9.53 4.37 -11.89
N LEU A 77 -8.36 4.99 -11.80
CA LEU A 77 -7.47 5.22 -12.94
C LEU A 77 -7.06 3.88 -13.58
N ARG A 78 -6.72 2.88 -12.76
CA ARG A 78 -6.32 1.55 -13.26
C ARG A 78 -7.44 0.81 -13.97
N ILE A 79 -8.67 0.87 -13.46
CA ILE A 79 -9.83 0.29 -14.16
C ILE A 79 -9.96 0.90 -15.55
N LYS A 80 -9.92 2.24 -15.62
CA LYS A 80 -10.08 2.93 -16.89
C LYS A 80 -8.96 2.62 -17.89
N LEU A 81 -7.71 2.55 -17.43
CA LEU A 81 -6.56 2.13 -18.25
C LEU A 81 -6.72 0.70 -18.79
N GLN A 82 -7.32 -0.21 -18.02
CA GLN A 82 -7.60 -1.57 -18.47
C GLN A 82 -8.68 -1.60 -19.55
N GLU A 83 -9.75 -0.82 -19.38
CA GLU A 83 -10.83 -0.67 -20.37
C GLU A 83 -10.31 -0.09 -21.69
N GLU A 84 -9.41 0.89 -21.62
CA GLU A 84 -8.85 1.58 -22.80
C GLU A 84 -7.60 0.87 -23.37
N ASN A 85 -7.14 -0.24 -22.78
CA ASN A 85 -5.90 -0.95 -23.11
C ASN A 85 -4.62 -0.09 -23.08
N GLU A 86 -4.64 0.99 -22.31
CA GLU A 86 -3.52 1.92 -22.17
C GLU A 86 -2.57 1.53 -21.03
N THR A 87 -1.39 2.15 -21.01
CA THR A 87 -0.38 1.92 -19.97
C THR A 87 0.18 3.23 -19.46
N VAL A 88 0.62 3.24 -18.21
CA VAL A 88 1.28 4.39 -17.58
C VAL A 88 2.75 4.11 -17.39
N LEU A 89 3.56 5.16 -17.41
CA LEU A 89 4.99 5.06 -17.13
C LEU A 89 5.23 4.91 -15.62
N ASP A 90 6.08 3.95 -15.27
CA ASP A 90 6.66 3.81 -13.94
C ASP A 90 7.67 4.96 -13.66
N GLN A 91 8.10 5.10 -12.40
CA GLN A 91 9.16 6.00 -11.94
C GLN A 91 10.49 5.81 -12.69
N LYS A 92 10.72 4.62 -13.28
CA LYS A 92 11.88 4.31 -14.13
C LYS A 92 11.61 4.48 -15.64
N GLY A 93 10.47 5.05 -16.02
CA GLY A 93 10.08 5.29 -17.42
C GLY A 93 9.65 4.04 -18.18
N LYS A 94 9.40 2.91 -17.51
CA LYS A 94 8.90 1.67 -18.14
C LYS A 94 7.38 1.63 -18.12
N THR A 95 6.75 1.14 -19.19
CA THR A 95 5.30 0.96 -19.20
C THR A 95 4.89 -0.11 -18.18
N THR A 96 3.93 0.21 -17.33
CA THR A 96 3.41 -0.70 -16.32
C THR A 96 1.90 -0.58 -16.20
N LYS A 97 1.26 -1.73 -15.93
CA LYS A 97 -0.15 -1.82 -15.56
C LYS A 97 -0.34 -1.87 -14.03
N ASN A 98 0.74 -2.04 -13.25
CA ASN A 98 0.73 -2.29 -11.80
C ASN A 98 1.64 -1.31 -11.02
N ARG A 99 1.39 -1.19 -9.70
CA ARG A 99 2.20 -0.40 -8.75
C ARG A 99 3.51 -1.13 -8.39
N GLN A 100 4.62 -0.41 -8.21
CA GLN A 100 5.84 -0.92 -7.54
C GLN A 100 5.69 -0.85 -6.01
#